data_AF-A0AAC9I748-F1
#
_entry.id   AF-A0AAC9I748-F1
#
_cell.length_a   1.000
_cell.length_b   1.000
_cell.length_c   1.000
_cell.angle_alpha   90.00
_cell.angle_beta   90.00
_cell.angle_gamma   90.00
#
_symmetry.space_group_name_H-M   'P 1'
#
loop_
_entity.id
_entity.type
_entity.pdbx_description
1 polymer ?
#
loop_
_entity_poly.entity_id
_entity_poly.type
_entity_poly.pdbx_seq_one_letter_code
_entity_poly.pdbx_strand_id
1 'polypeptide(L)'
;MKVTTKGHTTIIKDTEGNIVEFLDKINSQYNSFKEHNLILDISHDKSVDVKSIKIFSDLVKKHKKEKKSLVFVAPDIDYNKVPVSITVVPTQLEAQDLIEMDEIERDLGF
;
A
#
# COMPACT_ATOMS: atom_id res chain seq x y z
N MET A 1 9.71 8.87 -6.52
CA MET A 1 8.31 8.62 -6.08
C MET A 1 7.47 9.89 -6.18
N LYS A 2 6.17 9.76 -6.42
CA LYS A 2 5.17 10.85 -6.43
C LYS A 2 4.13 10.62 -5.33
N VAL A 3 3.83 11.65 -4.54
CA VAL A 3 2.87 11.58 -3.43
C VAL A 3 1.63 12.41 -3.74
N THR A 4 0.44 11.90 -3.45
CA THR A 4 -0.83 12.61 -3.62
C THR A 4 -1.78 12.24 -2.48
N THR A 5 -2.22 13.24 -1.70
CA THR A 5 -3.18 13.04 -0.60
C THR A 5 -4.57 13.50 -1.01
N LYS A 6 -5.57 12.69 -0.71
CA LYS A 6 -6.99 12.96 -0.93
C LYS A 6 -7.77 12.47 0.29
N GLY A 7 -8.31 13.41 1.07
CA GLY A 7 -9.01 13.07 2.31
C GLY A 7 -8.10 12.29 3.28
N HIS A 8 -8.58 11.16 3.77
CA HIS A 8 -7.84 10.27 4.69
C HIS A 8 -6.85 9.34 3.99
N THR A 9 -6.71 9.40 2.66
CA THR A 9 -5.88 8.48 1.89
C THR A 9 -4.71 9.21 1.22
N THR A 10 -3.51 8.65 1.33
CA THR A 10 -2.31 9.10 0.61
C THR A 10 -1.87 8.02 -0.37
N ILE A 11 -1.78 8.40 -1.64
CA ILE A 11 -1.28 7.57 -2.73
C ILE A 11 0.20 7.88 -2.92
N ILE A 12 1.04 6.87 -2.78
CA ILE A 12 2.48 6.95 -3.03
C ILE A 12 2.77 6.08 -4.25
N LYS A 13 3.13 6.74 -5.35
CA LYS A 13 3.42 6.09 -6.63
C LYS A 13 4.92 5.96 -6.84
N ASP A 14 5.38 4.76 -7.14
CA ASP A 14 6.74 4.57 -7.62
C ASP A 14 6.88 5.14 -9.04
N THR A 15 8.05 5.71 -9.30
CA THR A 15 8.39 6.38 -10.57
C THR A 15 9.71 5.89 -11.14
N GLU A 16 10.45 5.06 -10.40
CA GLU A 16 11.84 4.71 -10.70
C GLU A 16 12.02 3.21 -11.00
N GLY A 17 11.08 2.34 -10.59
CA GLY A 17 11.15 0.90 -10.87
C GLY A 17 12.19 0.15 -10.05
N ASN A 18 12.62 0.75 -8.93
CA ASN A 18 13.47 0.08 -7.95
C ASN A 18 12.68 -0.08 -6.65
N ILE A 19 12.12 -1.26 -6.45
CA ILE A 19 11.21 -1.55 -5.34
C ILE A 19 11.88 -1.43 -3.96
N VAL A 20 13.19 -1.72 -3.87
CA VAL A 20 13.96 -1.63 -2.62
C VAL A 20 14.18 -0.17 -2.24
N GLU A 21 14.65 0.65 -3.20
CA GLU A 21 14.80 2.09 -2.98
C GLU A 21 13.46 2.78 -2.70
N PHE A 22 12.38 2.29 -3.31
CA PHE A 22 11.04 2.78 -3.05
C PHE A 22 10.62 2.52 -1.60
N LEU A 23 10.81 1.30 -1.09
CA LEU A 23 10.57 0.98 0.31
C LEU A 23 11.44 1.83 1.25
N ASP A 24 12.73 2.02 0.95
CA ASP A 24 13.63 2.83 1.76
C ASP A 24 13.18 4.29 1.84
N LYS A 25 12.75 4.87 0.71
CA LYS A 25 12.17 6.22 0.66
C LYS A 25 10.91 6.31 1.52
N ILE A 26 9.99 5.35 1.44
CA ILE A 26 8.78 5.31 2.27
C ILE A 26 9.15 5.22 3.75
N ASN A 27 10.06 4.34 4.12
CA ASN A 27 10.50 4.16 5.51
C ASN A 27 11.13 5.43 6.08
N SER A 28 11.98 6.10 5.31
CA SER A 28 12.63 7.35 5.72
C SER A 28 11.63 8.50 5.98
N GLN A 29 10.49 8.47 5.29
CA GLN A 29 9.45 9.51 5.35
C GLN A 29 8.19 9.02 6.08
N TYR A 30 8.22 7.85 6.72
CA TYR A 30 7.03 7.19 7.26
C TYR A 30 6.23 8.05 8.24
N ASN A 31 6.91 8.89 9.02
CA ASN A 31 6.25 9.79 9.97
C ASN A 31 5.30 10.80 9.28
N SER A 32 5.53 11.13 8.02
CA SER A 32 4.65 11.99 7.22
C SER A 32 3.40 11.25 6.71
N PHE A 33 3.38 9.92 6.76
CA PHE A 33 2.35 9.08 6.14
C PHE A 33 1.52 8.30 7.16
N LYS A 34 2.03 8.09 8.38
CA LYS A 34 1.45 7.18 9.39
C LYS A 34 0.01 7.47 9.83
N GLU A 35 -0.46 8.71 9.67
CA GLU A 35 -1.82 9.13 10.06
C GLU A 35 -2.86 8.96 8.95
N HIS A 36 -2.45 8.57 7.74
CA HIS A 36 -3.33 8.36 6.58
C HIS A 36 -3.37 6.90 6.19
N ASN A 37 -4.47 6.46 5.55
CA ASN A 37 -4.48 5.22 4.81
C ASN A 37 -3.55 5.34 3.59
N LEU A 38 -2.86 4.26 3.23
CA LEU A 38 -1.85 4.28 2.18
C LEU A 38 -2.22 3.38 1.01
N ILE A 39 -2.08 3.95 -0.19
CA ILE A 39 -2.07 3.19 -1.44
C ILE A 39 -0.65 3.27 -1.99
N LEU A 40 0.02 2.12 -2.12
CA LEU A 40 1.31 2.03 -2.77
C LEU A 40 1.12 1.58 -4.22
N ASP A 41 1.21 2.54 -5.15
CA ASP A 41 1.06 2.28 -6.58
C ASP A 41 2.43 1.94 -7.20
N ILE A 42 2.62 0.66 -7.49
CA ILE A 42 3.82 0.09 -8.13
C ILE A 42 3.48 -0.52 -9.50
N SER A 43 2.30 -0.18 -10.04
CA SER A 43 1.74 -0.79 -11.26
C SER A 43 2.53 -0.51 -12.54
N HIS A 44 3.40 0.51 -12.54
CA HIS A 44 4.26 0.83 -13.69
C HIS A 44 5.40 -0.17 -13.85
N ASP A 45 5.84 -0.81 -12.77
CA ASP A 45 6.94 -1.78 -12.77
C ASP A 45 6.39 -3.19 -12.98
N LYS A 46 6.57 -3.70 -14.20
CA LYS A 46 6.12 -5.05 -14.61
C LYS A 46 7.04 -6.17 -14.12
N SER A 47 8.18 -5.84 -13.50
CA SER A 47 9.09 -6.82 -12.91
C SER A 47 8.71 -7.21 -11.47
N VAL A 48 7.78 -6.48 -10.85
CA VAL A 48 7.30 -6.75 -9.50
C VAL A 48 6.67 -8.13 -9.41
N ASP A 49 7.21 -8.94 -8.52
CA ASP A 49 6.70 -10.27 -8.19
C ASP A 49 6.29 -10.38 -6.71
N VAL A 50 5.83 -11.56 -6.31
CA VAL A 50 5.43 -11.86 -4.93
C VAL A 50 6.58 -11.64 -3.93
N LYS A 51 7.84 -11.87 -4.32
CA LYS A 51 8.99 -11.62 -3.45
C LYS A 51 9.18 -10.12 -3.23
N SER A 52 8.98 -9.33 -4.29
CA SER A 52 9.03 -7.87 -4.29
C SER A 52 7.96 -7.28 -3.38
N ILE A 53 6.76 -7.86 -3.29
CA ILE A 53 5.74 -7.45 -2.31
C ILE A 53 6.11 -7.84 -0.87
N LYS A 54 6.69 -9.03 -0.68
CA LYS A 54 6.99 -9.58 0.65
C LYS A 54 7.96 -8.71 1.46
N ILE A 55 8.85 -7.94 0.82
CA ILE A 55 9.77 -7.05 1.53
C ILE A 55 9.05 -5.95 2.33
N PHE A 56 7.80 -5.62 1.99
CA PHE A 56 7.00 -4.63 2.70
C PHE A 56 6.29 -5.16 3.94
N SER A 57 6.46 -6.43 4.29
CA SER A 57 5.73 -7.08 5.40
C SER A 57 5.83 -6.31 6.72
N ASP A 58 6.98 -5.73 7.03
CA ASP A 58 7.16 -4.97 8.27
C ASP A 58 6.52 -3.58 8.21
N LEU A 59 6.51 -2.94 7.03
CA LEU A 59 5.76 -1.70 6.83
C LEU A 59 4.26 -1.95 7.02
N VAL A 60 3.72 -3.03 6.46
CA VAL A 60 2.30 -3.42 6.62
C VAL A 60 1.95 -3.62 8.09
N LYS A 61 2.76 -4.38 8.83
CA LYS A 61 2.56 -4.57 10.27
C LYS A 61 2.64 -3.25 11.04
N LYS A 62 3.61 -2.40 10.70
CA LYS A 62 3.81 -1.10 11.33
C LYS A 62 2.60 -0.19 11.10
N HIS A 63 2.08 -0.15 9.88
CA HIS A 63 0.95 0.70 9.51
C HIS A 63 -0.37 0.22 10.10
N LYS A 64 -0.59 -1.09 10.14
CA LYS A 64 -1.75 -1.69 10.81
C LYS A 64 -1.81 -1.35 12.32
N LYS A 65 -0.66 -1.21 13.00
CA LYS A 65 -0.62 -0.79 14.42
C LYS A 65 -1.10 0.65 14.63
N GLU A 66 -0.95 1.51 13.62
CA GLU A 66 -1.50 2.87 13.62
C GLU A 66 -3.01 2.89 13.29
N LYS A 67 -3.65 1.70 13.16
CA LYS A 67 -5.05 1.52 12.76
C LYS A 67 -5.36 2.15 11.40
N LYS A 68 -4.41 2.05 10.47
CA LYS A 68 -4.54 2.52 9.08
C LYS A 68 -4.38 1.38 8.08
N SER A 69 -5.09 1.47 6.97
CA SER A 69 -5.06 0.53 5.86
C SER A 69 -3.85 0.78 4.96
N LEU A 70 -3.20 -0.27 4.48
CA LEU A 70 -2.12 -0.20 3.49
C LEU A 70 -2.41 -1.19 2.36
N VAL A 71 -2.66 -0.67 1.16
CA VAL A 71 -3.04 -1.45 -0.01
C VAL A 71 -2.03 -1.23 -1.14
N PHE A 72 -1.64 -2.30 -1.83
CA PHE A 72 -0.75 -2.24 -2.99
C PHE A 72 -1.53 -2.31 -4.29
N VAL A 73 -1.11 -1.54 -5.30
CA VAL A 73 -1.64 -1.63 -6.67
C VAL A 73 -0.61 -2.27 -7.57
N ALA A 74 -0.85 -3.51 -8.00
CA ALA A 74 0.00 -4.29 -8.89
C ALA A 74 -0.85 -5.25 -9.74
N PRO A 75 -1.04 -5.00 -11.06
CA PRO A 75 -1.98 -5.75 -11.90
C PRO A 75 -1.54 -7.18 -12.23
N ASP A 76 -0.24 -7.39 -12.43
CA ASP A 76 0.30 -8.60 -13.07
C ASP A 76 0.98 -9.54 -12.06
N ILE A 77 0.34 -9.79 -10.90
CA ILE A 77 0.89 -10.63 -9.83
C ILE A 77 0.02 -11.86 -9.53
N ASP A 78 0.64 -12.95 -9.08
CA ASP A 78 -0.07 -14.12 -8.57
C ASP A 78 -0.60 -13.84 -7.15
N TYR A 79 -1.79 -13.25 -7.08
CA TYR A 79 -2.46 -12.88 -5.82
C TYR A 79 -2.60 -14.05 -4.83
N ASN A 80 -2.73 -15.29 -5.31
CA ASN A 80 -2.86 -16.48 -4.46
C ASN A 80 -1.59 -16.79 -3.67
N LYS A 81 -0.44 -16.26 -4.11
CA LYS A 81 0.86 -16.45 -3.46
C LYS A 81 1.25 -15.28 -2.56
N VAL A 82 0.51 -14.18 -2.60
CA VAL A 82 0.70 -13.04 -1.70
C VAL A 82 0.27 -13.46 -0.28
N PRO A 83 1.05 -13.13 0.76
CA PRO A 83 0.64 -13.39 2.14
C PRO A 83 -0.71 -12.75 2.44
N VAL A 84 -1.62 -13.48 3.10
CA VAL A 84 -2.98 -13.00 3.46
C VAL A 84 -2.96 -11.70 4.27
N SER A 85 -1.87 -11.40 4.97
CA SER A 85 -1.69 -10.16 5.72
C SER A 85 -1.44 -8.92 4.84
N ILE A 86 -1.17 -9.09 3.55
CA ILE A 86 -0.85 -8.01 2.61
C ILE A 86 -1.96 -7.92 1.57
N THR A 87 -2.61 -6.76 1.51
CA THR A 87 -3.67 -6.49 0.54
C THR A 87 -3.07 -5.97 -0.76
N VAL A 88 -3.27 -6.69 -1.86
CA VAL A 88 -2.80 -6.30 -3.20
C VAL A 88 -3.97 -6.40 -4.17
N VAL A 89 -4.15 -5.37 -4.98
CA VAL A 89 -5.22 -5.28 -5.98
C VAL A 89 -4.67 -4.81 -7.33
N PRO A 90 -5.35 -5.09 -8.44
CA PRO A 90 -4.92 -4.66 -9.76
C PRO A 90 -5.05 -3.15 -10.02
N THR A 91 -5.99 -2.44 -9.37
CA THR A 91 -6.30 -1.04 -9.71
C THR A 91 -6.34 -0.11 -8.50
N GLN A 92 -6.09 1.19 -8.74
CA GLN A 92 -6.25 2.21 -7.70
C GLN A 92 -7.70 2.37 -7.25
N LEU A 93 -8.67 2.07 -8.13
CA LEU A 93 -10.10 2.14 -7.79
C LEU A 93 -10.43 1.11 -6.72
N GLU A 94 -10.06 -0.15 -6.93
CA GLU A 94 -10.26 -1.22 -5.94
C GLU A 94 -9.52 -0.93 -4.63
N ALA A 95 -8.32 -0.34 -4.71
CA ALA A 95 -7.58 0.05 -3.51
C ALA A 95 -8.31 1.13 -2.71
N GLN A 96 -8.94 2.08 -3.40
CA GLN A 96 -9.78 3.09 -2.75
C GLN A 96 -11.02 2.43 -2.14
N ASP A 97 -11.74 1.61 -2.90
CA ASP A 97 -12.98 0.96 -2.46
C ASP A 97 -12.76 0.12 -1.18
N LEU A 98 -11.64 -0.60 -1.10
CA LEU A 98 -11.26 -1.35 0.10
C LEU A 98 -10.98 -0.43 1.29
N ILE A 99 -10.29 0.69 1.08
CA ILE A 99 -10.02 1.65 2.15
C ILE A 99 -11.30 2.30 2.66
N GLU A 100 -12.25 2.63 1.78
CA GLU A 100 -13.55 3.18 2.19
C GLU A 100 -14.33 2.17 3.03
N MET A 101 -14.37 0.90 2.62
CA MET A 101 -14.97 -0.17 3.43
C MET A 101 -14.30 -0.28 4.80
N ASP A 102 -12.97 -0.30 4.84
CA ASP A 102 -12.20 -0.39 6.08
C ASP A 102 -12.44 0.81 7.03
N GLU A 103 -12.57 2.04 6.50
CA GLU A 103 -12.90 3.22 7.30
C GLU A 103 -14.32 3.14 7.86
N ILE A 104 -15.30 2.68 7.07
CA ILE A 104 -16.67 2.46 7.55
C ILE A 104 -16.70 1.43 8.68
N GLU A 105 -15.98 0.31 8.53
CA GLU A 105 -15.89 -0.72 9.58
C GLU A 105 -15.25 -0.17 10.86
N ARG A 106 -14.18 0.62 10.74
CA ARG A 106 -13.52 1.30 11.87
C ARG A 106 -14.45 2.28 12.58
N ASP A 107 -15.21 3.08 11.82
CA ASP A 107 -16.15 4.06 12.36
C ASP A 107 -17.31 3.38 13.10
N LEU A 108 -17.72 2.19 12.65
CA LEU A 108 -18.72 1.34 13.32
C LEU A 108 -18.15 0.54 14.49
N GLY A 109 -16.83 0.58 14.72
CA GLY A 109 -16.15 -0.07 15.84
C GLY A 109 -15.94 -1.58 15.69
N PHE A 110 -15.91 -2.09 14.45
CA PHE A 110 -15.60 -3.49 14.12
C PHE A 110 -14.09 -3.71 13.90
#